data_AF-A0A174NSN8-F1
#
_entry.id   AF-A0A174NSN8-F1
#
_cell.length_a   1.000
_cell.length_b   1.000
_cell.length_c   1.000
_cell.angle_alpha   90.00
_cell.angle_beta   90.00
_cell.angle_gamma   90.00
#
_symmetry.space_group_name_H-M   'P 1'
#
loop_
_entity.id
_entity.type
_entity.pdbx_description
1 polymer ?
#
loop_
_entity_poly.entity_id
_entity_poly.type
_entity_poly.pdbx_seq_one_letter_code
_entity_poly.pdbx_strand_id
1 'polypeptide(L)'
;MEQCYSVNLKIKVKNNSEEKAADALRAHMLQDDKIIYNFEEFADFGVGTEKLDDLIQICLAGWKSIPYCMEEESGWKGYYNDFDASYGWDDVMKEMFETLTPFLEDHSKIYIYPDDYSIHGHVENGKCNWIHN
;
A
#
# COMPACT_ATOMS: atom_id res chain seq x y z
N MET A 1 -9.26 19.52 -4.19
CA MET A 1 -7.89 19.80 -4.66
C MET A 1 -7.15 18.49 -4.59
N GLU A 2 -6.37 18.19 -5.62
CA GLU A 2 -5.66 16.91 -5.78
C GLU A 2 -4.16 17.14 -5.57
N GLN A 3 -3.47 16.12 -5.10
CA GLN A 3 -2.04 16.04 -4.88
C GLN A 3 -1.48 14.90 -5.74
N CYS A 4 -0.32 15.14 -6.36
CA CYS A 4 0.36 14.14 -7.16
C CYS A 4 1.22 13.26 -6.25
N TYR A 5 1.07 11.94 -6.37
CA TYR A 5 1.84 10.96 -5.63
C TYR A 5 2.64 10.07 -6.60
N SER A 6 3.90 9.85 -6.27
CA SER A 6 4.66 8.69 -6.74
C SER A 6 4.95 7.78 -5.55
N VAL A 7 4.76 6.47 -5.71
CA VAL A 7 4.98 5.49 -4.63
C VAL A 7 5.81 4.31 -5.11
N ASN A 8 6.76 3.90 -4.28
CA ASN A 8 7.51 2.65 -4.45
C ASN A 8 7.42 1.84 -3.16
N LEU A 9 6.71 0.71 -3.21
CA LEU A 9 6.55 -0.23 -2.12
C LEU A 9 7.34 -1.49 -2.45
N LYS A 10 8.21 -1.94 -1.55
CA LYS A 10 8.90 -3.24 -1.66
C LYS A 10 8.71 -4.00 -0.37
N ILE A 11 7.99 -5.11 -0.44
CA ILE A 11 7.66 -5.92 0.74
C ILE A 11 8.02 -7.38 0.52
N LYS A 12 8.26 -8.07 1.63
CA LYS A 12 8.26 -9.52 1.68
C LYS A 12 7.42 -9.95 2.86
N VAL A 13 6.37 -10.70 2.58
CA VAL A 13 5.50 -11.23 3.62
C VAL A 13 6.17 -12.44 4.26
N LYS A 14 6.12 -12.53 5.59
CA LYS A 14 6.60 -13.70 6.35
C LYS A 14 5.88 -14.96 5.89
N ASN A 15 6.58 -16.09 5.95
CA ASN A 15 5.99 -17.38 5.60
C ASN A 15 4.65 -17.61 6.32
N ASN A 16 3.65 -18.11 5.58
CA ASN A 16 2.30 -18.41 6.07
C ASN A 16 1.56 -17.22 6.70
N SER A 17 1.91 -15.97 6.33
CA SER A 17 1.28 -14.76 6.86
C SER A 17 0.45 -13.98 5.84
N GLU A 18 0.42 -14.38 4.57
CA GLU A 18 -0.26 -13.64 3.50
C GLU A 18 -1.76 -13.48 3.73
N GLU A 19 -2.47 -14.57 4.08
CA GLU A 19 -3.90 -14.52 4.40
C GLU A 19 -4.18 -13.62 5.61
N LYS A 20 -3.36 -13.71 6.67
CA LYS A 20 -3.50 -12.85 7.87
C LYS A 20 -3.24 -11.39 7.57
N ALA A 21 -2.27 -11.11 6.69
CA ALA A 21 -1.96 -9.76 6.24
C ALA A 21 -3.12 -9.17 5.40
N ALA A 22 -3.68 -9.97 4.49
CA ALA A 22 -4.86 -9.60 3.71
C ALA A 22 -6.06 -9.30 4.64
N ASP A 23 -6.32 -10.17 5.61
CA ASP A 23 -7.42 -10.00 6.56
C ASP A 23 -7.25 -8.76 7.44
N ALA A 24 -6.04 -8.50 7.94
CA ALA A 24 -5.75 -7.32 8.74
C ALA A 24 -5.94 -6.02 7.93
N LEU A 25 -5.41 -5.97 6.71
CA LEU A 25 -5.55 -4.79 5.85
C LEU A 25 -7.00 -4.59 5.41
N ARG A 26 -7.70 -5.65 5.03
CA ARG A 26 -9.13 -5.61 4.67
C ARG A 26 -9.97 -5.12 5.85
N ALA A 27 -9.72 -5.64 7.05
CA ALA A 27 -10.44 -5.21 8.25
C ALA A 27 -10.20 -3.73 8.54
N HIS A 28 -8.97 -3.25 8.41
CA HIS A 28 -8.64 -1.83 8.55
C HIS A 28 -9.41 -0.97 7.53
N MET A 29 -9.33 -1.29 6.24
CA MET A 29 -9.99 -0.50 5.19
C MET A 29 -11.52 -0.53 5.28
N LEU A 30 -12.14 -1.63 5.72
CA LEU A 30 -13.59 -1.73 5.88
C LEU A 30 -14.12 -1.07 7.17
N GLN A 31 -13.24 -0.83 8.15
CA GLN A 31 -13.58 -0.14 9.39
C GLN A 31 -13.31 1.37 9.33
N ASP A 32 -12.59 1.84 8.32
CA ASP A 32 -12.35 3.26 8.10
C ASP A 32 -13.58 3.92 7.45
N ASP A 33 -14.25 4.79 8.21
CA ASP A 33 -15.43 5.53 7.78
C ASP A 33 -15.10 6.89 7.14
N LYS A 34 -13.82 7.26 7.04
CA LYS A 34 -13.36 8.56 6.54
C LYS A 34 -12.86 8.48 5.09
N ILE A 35 -12.40 7.31 4.67
CA ILE A 35 -11.77 7.12 3.36
C ILE A 35 -12.73 6.42 2.40
N ILE A 36 -12.81 6.95 1.18
CA ILE A 36 -13.57 6.34 0.09
C ILE A 36 -12.57 5.58 -0.80
N TYR A 37 -12.46 4.27 -0.56
CA TYR A 37 -11.54 3.39 -1.31
C TYR A 37 -12.03 2.97 -2.70
N ASN A 38 -13.24 3.38 -3.11
CA ASN A 38 -13.84 3.06 -4.41
C ASN A 38 -13.89 1.55 -4.73
N PHE A 39 -14.22 0.71 -3.73
CA PHE A 39 -14.21 -0.76 -3.87
C PHE A 39 -15.05 -1.29 -5.03
N GLU A 40 -16.25 -0.72 -5.26
CA GLU A 40 -17.13 -1.15 -6.35
C GLU A 40 -16.49 -0.88 -7.73
N GLU A 41 -15.87 0.28 -7.90
CA GLU A 41 -15.19 0.65 -9.13
C GLU A 41 -13.97 -0.23 -9.39
N PHE A 42 -13.16 -0.53 -8.36
CA PHE A 42 -12.06 -1.49 -8.48
C PHE A 42 -12.55 -2.90 -8.83
N ALA A 43 -13.68 -3.33 -8.25
CA ALA A 43 -14.27 -4.64 -8.52
C ALA A 43 -14.73 -4.78 -9.98
N ASP A 44 -15.25 -3.71 -10.59
CA ASP A 44 -15.61 -3.67 -12.02
C ASP A 44 -14.39 -3.93 -12.94
N PHE A 45 -13.17 -3.66 -12.45
CA PHE A 45 -11.92 -3.96 -13.14
C PHE A 45 -11.25 -5.27 -12.70
N GLY A 46 -11.92 -6.06 -11.85
CA GLY A 46 -11.42 -7.35 -11.37
C GLY A 46 -10.44 -7.25 -10.21
N VAL A 47 -10.35 -6.10 -9.55
CA VAL A 47 -9.54 -5.88 -8.34
C VAL A 47 -10.46 -6.01 -7.13
N GLY A 48 -10.33 -7.12 -6.40
CA GLY A 48 -11.21 -7.43 -5.27
C GLY A 48 -10.64 -7.05 -3.90
N THR A 49 -11.32 -7.47 -2.85
CA THR A 49 -10.87 -7.29 -1.46
C THR A 49 -10.36 -8.60 -0.83
N GLU A 50 -10.21 -9.66 -1.62
CA GLU A 50 -9.89 -11.01 -1.13
C GLU A 50 -8.39 -11.30 -1.07
N LYS A 51 -7.60 -10.68 -1.95
CA LYS A 51 -6.15 -10.91 -2.05
C LYS A 51 -5.39 -9.71 -1.50
N LEU A 52 -4.25 -9.98 -0.86
CA LEU A 52 -3.37 -8.92 -0.38
C LEU A 52 -2.93 -7.98 -1.51
N ASP A 53 -2.57 -8.54 -2.67
CA ASP A 53 -2.12 -7.75 -3.82
C ASP A 53 -3.20 -6.79 -4.32
N ASP A 54 -4.47 -7.22 -4.32
CA ASP A 54 -5.59 -6.38 -4.75
C ASP A 54 -5.86 -5.25 -3.73
N LEU A 55 -5.78 -5.55 -2.43
CA LEU A 55 -5.91 -4.55 -1.36
C LEU A 55 -4.79 -3.50 -1.41
N ILE A 56 -3.55 -3.94 -1.64
CA ILE A 56 -2.40 -3.03 -1.84
C ILE A 56 -2.64 -2.19 -3.10
N GLN A 57 -3.09 -2.78 -4.19
CA GLN A 57 -3.39 -2.06 -5.43
C GLN A 57 -4.42 -0.94 -5.18
N ILE A 58 -5.47 -1.20 -4.40
CA ILE A 58 -6.48 -0.19 -4.03
C ILE A 58 -5.85 0.95 -3.21
N CYS A 59 -5.06 0.65 -2.17
CA CYS A 59 -4.39 1.66 -1.36
C CYS A 59 -3.40 2.52 -2.17
N LEU A 60 -2.74 1.93 -3.16
CA LEU A 60 -1.84 2.63 -4.07
C LEU A 60 -2.58 3.27 -5.26
N ALA A 61 -3.92 3.31 -5.24
CA ALA A 61 -4.79 3.85 -6.29
C ALA A 61 -4.51 3.28 -7.68
N GLY A 62 -4.07 2.02 -7.79
CA GLY A 62 -3.62 1.33 -9.00
C GLY A 62 -4.72 1.05 -10.03
N TRP A 63 -5.23 2.07 -10.71
CA TRP A 63 -6.22 1.92 -11.78
C TRP A 63 -5.65 1.23 -13.04
N LYS A 64 -6.52 0.64 -13.87
CA LYS A 64 -6.12 0.02 -15.15
C LYS A 64 -5.51 1.04 -16.13
N SER A 65 -5.86 2.31 -16.02
CA SER A 65 -5.44 3.39 -16.91
C SER A 65 -4.13 4.08 -16.50
N ILE A 66 -3.53 3.69 -15.37
CA ILE A 66 -2.33 4.32 -14.82
C ILE A 66 -1.19 3.28 -14.73
N PRO A 67 0.08 3.71 -14.60
CA PRO A 67 1.23 2.81 -14.71
C PRO A 67 1.49 2.03 -13.41
N TYR A 68 0.48 1.33 -12.90
CA TYR A 68 0.66 0.40 -11.79
C TYR A 68 1.52 -0.78 -12.26
N CYS A 69 2.63 -1.00 -11.57
CA CYS A 69 3.55 -2.10 -11.83
C CYS A 69 3.68 -2.97 -10.59
N MET A 70 3.68 -4.29 -10.78
CA MET A 70 4.00 -5.27 -9.75
C MET A 70 5.06 -6.23 -10.29
N GLU A 71 6.14 -6.39 -9.53
CA GLU A 71 7.25 -7.28 -9.84
C GLU A 71 7.49 -8.22 -8.66
N GLU A 72 7.83 -9.49 -8.95
CA GLU A 72 8.17 -10.46 -7.91
C GLU A 72 9.53 -11.10 -8.18
N GLU A 73 10.42 -11.04 -7.20
CA GLU A 73 11.74 -11.67 -7.26
C GLU A 73 12.13 -12.26 -5.89
N SER A 74 12.38 -13.57 -5.83
CA SER A 74 12.83 -14.26 -4.60
C SER A 74 11.91 -14.03 -3.37
N GLY A 75 10.60 -13.94 -3.62
CA GLY A 75 9.56 -13.68 -2.61
C GLY A 75 9.47 -12.22 -2.16
N TRP A 76 10.24 -11.31 -2.74
CA TRP A 76 10.01 -9.87 -2.62
C TRP A 76 9.03 -9.43 -3.70
N LYS A 77 7.98 -8.73 -3.30
CA LYS A 77 7.06 -8.05 -4.22
C LYS A 77 7.35 -6.55 -4.21
N GLY A 78 7.57 -5.99 -5.40
CA GLY A 78 7.69 -4.56 -5.64
C GLY A 78 6.40 -4.04 -6.26
N TYR A 79 5.91 -2.91 -5.80
CA TYR A 79 4.75 -2.21 -6.33
C TYR A 79 5.16 -0.76 -6.60
N TYR A 80 4.77 -0.25 -7.75
CA TYR A 80 5.02 1.13 -8.15
C TYR A 80 3.76 1.74 -8.76
N ASN A 81 3.51 3.00 -8.45
CA ASN A 81 2.46 3.75 -9.12
C ASN A 81 2.69 5.27 -9.06
N ASP A 82 2.21 5.97 -10.09
CA ASP A 82 2.10 7.43 -10.12
C ASP A 82 0.61 7.79 -10.32
N PHE A 83 0.06 8.63 -9.43
CA PHE A 83 -1.37 8.94 -9.44
C PHE A 83 -1.71 10.27 -8.76
N ASP A 84 -2.87 10.81 -9.12
CA ASP A 84 -3.48 11.96 -8.44
C ASP A 84 -4.52 11.47 -7.43
N ALA A 85 -4.49 12.01 -6.22
CA ALA A 85 -5.49 11.70 -5.19
C ALA A 85 -5.80 12.92 -4.32
N SER A 86 -6.83 12.81 -3.47
CA SER A 86 -7.13 13.85 -2.49
C SER A 86 -5.97 14.04 -1.51
N TYR A 87 -5.78 15.26 -1.00
CA TYR A 87 -4.87 15.51 0.10
C TYR A 87 -5.08 14.55 1.27
N GLY A 88 -3.97 14.06 1.84
CA GLY A 88 -3.97 13.09 2.94
C GLY A 88 -3.94 11.63 2.49
N TRP A 89 -3.87 11.34 1.19
CA TRP A 89 -3.72 9.95 0.72
C TRP A 89 -2.38 9.33 1.13
N ASP A 90 -1.38 10.13 1.51
CA ASP A 90 -0.17 9.63 2.15
C ASP A 90 -0.45 8.95 3.49
N ASP A 91 -1.47 9.38 4.25
CA ASP A 91 -1.86 8.70 5.49
C ASP A 91 -2.46 7.32 5.19
N VAL A 92 -3.26 7.17 4.12
CA VAL A 92 -3.75 5.85 3.67
C VAL A 92 -2.58 4.90 3.37
N MET A 93 -1.55 5.38 2.68
CA MET A 93 -0.38 4.58 2.36
C MET A 93 0.48 4.26 3.59
N LYS A 94 0.58 5.19 4.57
CA LYS A 94 1.24 4.96 5.85
C LYS A 94 0.51 3.91 6.68
N GLU A 95 -0.79 4.08 6.87
CA GLU A 95 -1.62 3.18 7.68
C GLU A 95 -1.69 1.78 7.08
N MET A 96 -1.73 1.66 5.74
CA MET A 96 -1.54 0.39 5.04
C MET A 96 -0.21 -0.28 5.44
N PHE A 97 0.91 0.45 5.33
CA PHE A 97 2.23 -0.12 5.63
C PHE A 97 2.40 -0.50 7.11
N GLU A 98 1.88 0.33 8.03
CA GLU A 98 1.84 0.04 9.46
C GLU A 98 1.00 -1.19 9.78
N THR A 99 -0.18 -1.31 9.16
CA THR A 99 -1.08 -2.47 9.32
C THR A 99 -0.41 -3.76 8.86
N LEU A 100 0.36 -3.70 7.77
CA LEU A 100 1.07 -4.87 7.23
C LEU A 100 2.32 -5.23 8.04
N THR A 101 2.98 -4.26 8.69
CA THR A 101 4.27 -4.42 9.38
C THR A 101 4.42 -5.70 10.23
N PRO A 102 3.45 -6.12 11.06
CA PRO A 102 3.57 -7.35 11.85
C PRO A 102 3.83 -8.60 10.99
N PHE A 103 3.36 -8.61 9.75
CA PHE A 103 3.42 -9.71 8.80
C PHE A 103 4.58 -9.61 7.81
N LEU A 104 5.33 -8.50 7.82
CA LEU A 104 6.44 -8.27 6.89
C LEU A 104 7.78 -8.70 7.48
N GLU A 105 8.66 -9.19 6.61
CA GLU A 105 10.08 -9.38 6.90
C GLU A 105 10.78 -8.02 7.04
N ASP A 106 11.84 -7.99 7.86
CA ASP A 106 12.72 -6.83 7.96
C ASP A 106 13.27 -6.44 6.57
N HIS A 107 13.55 -5.15 6.40
CA HIS A 107 13.93 -4.50 5.14
C HIS A 107 12.79 -4.31 4.12
N SER A 108 11.56 -4.72 4.43
CA SER A 108 10.38 -4.20 3.73
C SER A 108 10.31 -2.68 3.89
N LYS A 109 9.91 -1.97 2.83
CA LYS A 109 10.02 -0.51 2.75
C LYS A 109 8.98 0.11 1.83
N ILE A 110 8.65 1.36 2.10
CA ILE A 110 7.78 2.20 1.29
C ILE A 110 8.41 3.58 1.12
N TYR A 111 8.36 4.12 -0.10
CA TYR A 111 8.74 5.49 -0.42
C TYR A 111 7.53 6.17 -1.03
N ILE A 112 7.11 7.29 -0.46
CA ILE A 112 5.97 8.08 -0.91
C ILE A 112 6.50 9.48 -1.24
N TYR A 113 6.20 9.96 -2.44
CA TYR A 113 6.60 11.26 -2.95
C TYR A 113 5.36 12.10 -3.27
N PRO A 114 4.77 12.76 -2.25
CA PRO A 114 3.72 13.76 -2.43
C PRO A 114 4.30 15.13 -2.82
N ASP A 115 3.99 15.61 -4.01
CA ASP A 115 4.45 16.91 -4.56
C ASP A 115 5.94 17.23 -4.25
N ASP A 116 6.18 18.03 -3.20
CA ASP A 116 7.47 18.65 -2.87
C ASP A 116 8.23 17.99 -1.69
N TYR A 117 7.69 16.93 -1.07
CA TYR A 117 8.35 16.25 0.07
C TYR A 117 8.40 14.73 -0.10
N SER A 118 9.10 14.05 0.80
CA SER A 118 9.24 12.59 0.76
C SER A 118 9.04 11.95 2.12
N ILE A 119 8.29 10.85 2.13
CA ILE A 119 8.04 10.03 3.33
C ILE A 119 8.60 8.64 3.06
N HIS A 120 9.54 8.21 3.90
CA HIS A 120 10.18 6.91 3.78
C HIS A 120 9.85 6.06 5.01
N GLY A 121 9.31 4.86 4.80
CA GLY A 121 9.03 3.88 5.84
C GLY A 121 9.83 2.60 5.64
N HIS A 122 10.28 1.97 6.72
CA HIS A 122 10.91 0.65 6.66
C HIS A 122 10.62 -0.21 7.88
N VAL A 123 10.64 -1.53 7.68
CA VAL A 123 10.54 -2.52 8.74
C VAL A 123 11.94 -2.88 9.23
N GLU A 124 12.16 -2.72 10.54
CA GLU A 124 13.40 -3.11 11.20
C GLU A 124 13.09 -3.64 12.60
N ASN A 125 13.62 -4.83 12.92
CA ASN A 125 13.32 -5.56 14.15
C ASN A 125 11.80 -5.74 14.37
N GLY A 126 11.06 -6.00 13.29
CA GLY A 126 9.60 -6.17 13.31
C GLY A 126 8.80 -4.92 13.65
N LYS A 127 9.40 -3.72 13.55
CA LYS A 127 8.73 -2.43 13.78
C LYS A 127 8.77 -1.56 12.54
N CYS A 128 7.71 -0.78 12.34
CA CYS A 128 7.65 0.26 11.33
C CYS A 128 8.43 1.49 11.83
N ASN A 129 9.34 2.02 11.02
CA ASN A 129 10.08 3.23 11.30
C ASN A 129 9.87 4.22 10.15
N TRP A 130 9.52 5.45 10.49
CA TRP A 130 9.31 6.53 9.52
C TRP A 130 10.44 7.55 9.55
N ILE A 131 10.94 7.92 8.38
CA ILE A 131 11.90 8.99 8.15
C ILE A 131 11.19 10.06 7.31
N HIS A 132 11.12 11.27 7.84
CA HIS A 132 10.53 12.43 7.17
C HIS A 132 11.68 13.33 6.69
N ASN A 133 11.75 13.60 5.39
CA ASN A 133 12.76 14.48 4.78
C ASN A 133 12.09 15.65 4.05
#